data_AF-A0A2G2MLV2-F1
#
_entry.id   AF-A0A2G2MLV2-F1
#
_cell.length_a   1.000
_cell.length_b   1.000
_cell.length_c   1.000
_cell.angle_alpha   90.00
_cell.angle_beta   90.00
_cell.angle_gamma   90.00
#
_symmetry.space_group_name_H-M   'P 1'
#
loop_
_entity.id
_entity.type
_entity.pdbx_description
1 polymer ?
#
loop_
_entity_poly.entity_id
_entity_poly.type
_entity_poly.pdbx_seq_one_letter_code
_entity_poly.pdbx_strand_id
1 'polypeptide(L)'
;MSVPKSEQTEVGEQTLIDGVRPVTLGEKLTARTFHPMIPKRNPNAQQRPCDIGLFDEVGRAQIDLLDFINLQNPPTGKIGD
;
A
#
# COMPACT_ATOMS: atom_id res chain seq x y z
N MET A 1 34.95 20.53 -31.87
CA MET A 1 34.31 19.80 -30.74
C MET A 1 33.99 20.84 -29.68
N SER A 2 32.73 20.97 -29.26
CA SER A 2 32.36 21.91 -28.19
C SER A 2 32.91 21.41 -26.85
N VAL A 3 33.40 22.33 -26.03
CA VAL A 3 33.82 22.00 -24.67
C VAL A 3 32.57 21.66 -23.85
N PRO A 4 32.51 20.50 -23.18
CA PRO A 4 31.36 20.15 -22.36
C PRO A 4 31.27 21.09 -21.17
N LYS A 5 30.06 21.57 -20.86
CA LYS A 5 29.84 22.48 -19.72
C LYS A 5 30.15 21.73 -18.43
N SER A 6 31.01 22.29 -17.57
CA SER A 6 31.31 21.71 -16.26
C SER A 6 30.90 22.64 -15.11
N GLU A 7 30.62 22.05 -13.96
CA GLU A 7 30.37 22.75 -12.69
C GLU A 7 31.10 22.07 -11.54
N GLN A 8 31.54 22.86 -10.56
CA GLN A 8 32.13 22.33 -9.33
C GLN A 8 31.02 21.98 -8.33
N THR A 9 31.03 20.74 -7.83
CA THR A 9 30.08 20.25 -6.81
C THR A 9 30.82 19.78 -5.56
N GLU A 10 30.08 19.46 -4.49
CA GLU A 10 30.62 18.90 -3.24
C GLU A 10 31.33 17.55 -3.43
N VAL A 11 31.02 16.82 -4.51
CA VAL A 11 31.64 15.53 -4.85
C VAL A 11 32.75 15.65 -5.92
N GLY A 12 33.04 16.85 -6.43
CA GLY A 12 34.06 17.10 -7.46
C GLY A 12 33.56 17.88 -8.67
N GLU A 13 34.42 18.04 -9.69
CA GLU A 13 34.05 18.62 -10.98
C GLU A 13 33.11 17.67 -11.72
N GLN A 14 31.93 18.15 -12.12
CA GLN A 14 30.96 17.39 -12.89
C GLN A 14 30.79 18.01 -14.27
N THR A 15 30.63 17.18 -15.30
CA THR A 15 30.42 17.60 -16.68
C THR A 15 29.00 17.26 -17.14
N LEU A 16 28.33 18.22 -17.79
CA LEU A 16 27.01 18.02 -18.36
C LEU A 16 27.11 17.12 -19.61
N ILE A 17 26.38 16.02 -19.60
CA ILE A 17 26.25 15.14 -20.76
C ILE A 17 25.05 15.60 -21.59
N ASP A 18 25.31 15.99 -22.84
CA ASP A 18 24.26 16.42 -23.76
C ASP A 18 23.20 15.32 -23.94
N GLY A 19 21.93 15.70 -23.89
CA GLY A 19 20.79 14.78 -24.00
C GLY A 19 20.42 14.05 -22.72
N VAL A 20 21.17 14.21 -21.62
CA VAL A 20 20.86 13.62 -20.32
C VAL A 20 20.37 14.70 -19.37
N ARG A 21 19.19 14.49 -18.77
CA ARG A 21 18.63 15.37 -17.74
C ARG A 21 18.63 14.69 -16.38
N PRO A 22 18.92 15.41 -15.28
CA PRO A 22 18.81 14.87 -13.93
C PRO A 22 17.37 14.40 -13.63
N VAL A 23 17.25 13.28 -12.92
CA VAL A 23 15.94 12.77 -12.45
C VAL A 23 15.49 13.59 -11.25
N THR A 24 14.38 14.30 -11.41
CA THR A 24 13.80 15.17 -10.38
C THR A 24 13.21 14.36 -9.22
N LEU A 25 13.02 15.02 -8.06
CA LEU A 25 12.35 14.38 -6.92
C LEU A 25 10.95 13.89 -7.28
N GLY A 26 10.19 14.68 -8.06
CA GLY A 26 8.85 14.31 -8.53
C GLY A 26 8.88 13.02 -9.33
N GLU A 27 9.81 12.88 -10.27
CA GLU A 27 9.96 11.66 -11.08
C GLU A 27 10.34 10.44 -10.23
N LYS A 28 11.23 10.62 -9.24
CA LYS A 28 11.57 9.56 -8.29
C LYS A 28 10.35 9.13 -7.45
N LEU A 29 9.46 10.06 -7.10
CA LEU A 29 8.23 9.77 -6.36
C LEU A 29 7.21 9.05 -7.25
N THR A 30 6.97 9.57 -8.45
CA THR A 30 6.09 8.94 -9.46
C THR A 30 6.56 7.53 -9.79
N ALA A 31 7.86 7.30 -9.98
CA ALA A 31 8.37 5.95 -10.20
C ALA A 31 8.01 5.02 -9.03
N ARG A 32 8.14 5.49 -7.77
CA ARG A 32 7.82 4.69 -6.58
C ARG A 32 6.33 4.34 -6.45
N THR A 33 5.41 5.15 -6.96
CA THR A 33 3.97 4.83 -6.91
C THR A 33 3.60 3.67 -7.83
N PHE A 34 4.37 3.43 -8.89
CA PHE A 34 4.16 2.29 -9.79
C PHE A 34 4.89 1.02 -9.34
N HIS A 35 5.81 1.11 -8.37
CA HIS A 35 6.50 -0.07 -7.87
C HIS A 35 5.57 -0.89 -6.95
N PRO A 36 5.70 -2.23 -6.96
CA PRO A 36 5.02 -3.07 -5.98
C PRO A 36 5.33 -2.62 -4.56
N MET A 37 4.34 -2.61 -3.68
CA MET A 37 4.57 -2.33 -2.26
C MET A 37 5.34 -3.49 -1.62
N ILE A 38 6.59 -3.24 -1.24
CA ILE A 38 7.45 -4.23 -0.58
C ILE A 38 7.29 -4.10 0.95
N PRO A 39 7.10 -5.20 1.70
CA PRO A 39 6.98 -5.14 3.15
C PRO A 39 8.28 -4.65 3.80
N LYS A 40 8.19 -3.63 4.66
CA LYS A 40 9.38 -2.98 5.26
C LYS A 40 10.18 -3.85 6.23
N ARG A 41 9.54 -4.79 6.92
CA ARG A 41 10.13 -5.50 8.09
C ARG A 41 10.51 -6.96 7.79
N ASN A 42 9.78 -7.61 6.90
CA ASN A 42 10.05 -8.98 6.49
C ASN A 42 9.86 -9.05 4.96
N PRO A 43 10.94 -9.18 4.18
CA PRO A 43 10.86 -9.28 2.72
C PRO A 43 10.00 -10.45 2.22
N ASN A 44 9.82 -11.48 3.05
CA ASN A 44 9.03 -12.66 2.75
C ASN A 44 7.59 -12.55 3.28
N ALA A 45 7.19 -11.42 3.86
CA ALA A 45 5.82 -11.24 4.33
C ALA A 45 4.88 -11.16 3.12
N GLN A 46 3.96 -12.12 3.05
CA GLN A 46 2.88 -12.06 2.08
C GLN A 46 1.91 -10.94 2.47
N GLN A 47 1.41 -10.22 1.46
CA GLN A 47 0.31 -9.30 1.65
C GLN A 47 -0.91 -10.08 2.17
N ARG A 48 -1.50 -9.63 3.28
CA ARG A 48 -2.70 -10.27 3.81
C ARG A 48 -3.86 -10.09 2.81
N PRO A 49 -4.76 -11.09 2.67
CA PRO A 49 -5.99 -10.93 1.91
C PRO A 49 -6.77 -9.68 2.36
N CYS A 50 -7.37 -8.99 1.41
CA CYS A 50 -8.17 -7.79 1.67
C CYS A 50 -9.47 -8.11 2.42
N ASP A 51 -9.92 -9.37 2.39
CA ASP A 51 -11.20 -9.82 2.93
C ASP A 51 -11.06 -10.34 4.36
N ILE A 52 -10.27 -9.66 5.19
CA ILE A 52 -10.09 -10.02 6.60
C ILE A 52 -10.44 -8.81 7.46
N GLY A 53 -11.40 -8.98 8.37
CA GLY A 53 -11.79 -7.97 9.34
C GLY A 53 -12.78 -6.95 8.77
N LEU A 54 -12.47 -5.65 8.90
CA LEU A 54 -13.41 -4.56 8.57
C LEU A 54 -13.90 -4.56 7.11
N PHE A 55 -13.11 -5.15 6.20
CA PHE A 55 -13.39 -5.23 4.77
C PHE A 55 -13.81 -6.63 4.31
N ASP A 56 -14.04 -7.57 5.24
CA ASP A 56 -14.58 -8.88 4.93
C ASP A 56 -16.09 -8.78 4.66
N GLU A 57 -16.45 -8.56 3.39
CA GLU A 57 -17.85 -8.43 2.96
C GLU A 57 -18.66 -9.71 3.25
N VAL A 58 -18.03 -10.88 3.09
CA VAL A 58 -18.66 -12.18 3.36
C VAL A 58 -18.90 -12.35 4.86
N GLY A 59 -17.89 -12.06 5.69
CA GLY A 59 -18.00 -12.09 7.14
C GLY A 59 -19.07 -11.12 7.67
N ARG A 60 -19.19 -9.94 7.06
CA ARG A 60 -20.23 -8.96 7.39
C ARG A 60 -21.63 -9.48 7.05
N ALA A 61 -21.83 -10.01 5.85
CA ALA A 61 -23.11 -10.58 5.43
C ALA A 61 -23.54 -11.76 6.33
N GLN A 62 -22.59 -12.56 6.82
CA GLN A 62 -22.87 -13.65 7.76
C GLN A 62 -23.32 -13.14 9.13
N ILE A 63 -22.71 -12.07 9.64
CA ILE A 63 -23.12 -11.42 10.90
C ILE A 63 -24.56 -10.90 10.76
N ASP A 64 -24.84 -10.14 9.70
CA ASP A 64 -26.18 -9.58 9.45
C ASP A 64 -27.26 -10.69 9.36
N LEU A 65 -26.93 -11.82 8.73
CA LEU A 65 -27.82 -12.98 8.65
C LEU A 65 -28.10 -13.59 10.03
N LEU A 66 -27.08 -13.76 10.87
CA LEU A 66 -27.24 -14.31 12.21
C LEU A 66 -28.06 -13.39 13.11
N ASP A 67 -27.83 -12.07 13.02
CA ASP A 67 -28.61 -11.06 13.74
C ASP A 67 -30.07 -11.10 13.30
N PHE A 68 -30.34 -11.21 12.00
CA PHE A 68 -31.69 -11.38 11.47
C PHE A 68 -32.38 -12.64 12.03
N ILE A 69 -31.69 -13.78 12.03
CA ILE A 69 -32.24 -15.04 12.56
C ILE A 69 -32.57 -14.92 14.06
N ASN A 70 -31.70 -14.27 14.84
CA ASN A 70 -31.91 -14.05 16.27
C ASN A 70 -33.10 -13.12 16.56
N LEU A 71 -33.34 -12.14 15.70
CA LEU A 71 -34.52 -11.27 15.80
C LEU A 71 -35.82 -12.00 15.47
N GLN A 72 -35.79 -12.94 14.52
CA GLN A 72 -36.96 -13.74 14.13
C GLN A 72 -37.27 -14.85 15.13
N ASN A 73 -36.24 -15.47 15.70
CA ASN A 73 -36.33 -16.56 16.66
C ASN A 73 -35.60 -16.16 17.96
N PRO A 74 -36.18 -15.25 18.76
CA PRO A 74 -35.57 -14.88 20.02
C PRO A 74 -35.38 -16.13 20.88
N PRO A 75 -34.22 -16.29 21.54
CA PRO A 75 -33.97 -17.48 22.34
C PRO A 75 -35.06 -17.59 23.41
N THR A 76 -35.87 -18.65 23.34
CA THR A 76 -36.88 -18.97 24.35
C THR A 76 -36.17 -19.53 25.57
N GLY A 77 -35.50 -18.65 26.32
CA GLY A 77 -35.05 -18.97 27.66
C GLY A 77 -36.26 -19.05 28.58
N LYS A 78 -36.65 -20.26 29.01
CA LYS A 78 -37.19 -20.37 30.36
C LYS A 78 -36.05 -19.99 31.29
N ILE A 79 -36.15 -18.82 31.90
CA ILE A 79 -35.41 -18.51 33.12
C ILE A 79 -36.00 -19.46 34.16
N GLY A 80 -35.34 -20.60 34.35
CA GLY A 80 -35.66 -21.54 35.41
C GLY A 80 -35.00 -21.09 36.71
N ASP A 81 -35.84 -20.94 37.73
CA ASP A 81 -35.66 -20.74 39.18
C ASP A 81 -34.23 -20.68 39.77
#